data_AF-A0A8T5UKV7-F1
#
_entry.id   AF-A0A8T5UKV7-F1
#
_cell.length_a   1.000
_cell.length_b   1.000
_cell.length_c   1.000
_cell.angle_alpha   90.00
_cell.angle_beta   90.00
_cell.angle_gamma   90.00
#
_symmetry.space_group_name_H-M   'P 1'
#
loop_
_entity.id
_entity.type
_entity.pdbx_description
1 polymer ?
#
loop_
_entity_poly.entity_id
_entity_poly.type
_entity_poly.pdbx_seq_one_letter_code
_entity_poly.pdbx_strand_id
1 'polypeptide(L)'
;MAEEPSFPPLPDIGDILDRKKRFIPKKTSVLKCKECNTKYSREFREGDYIFKKIDDEECRECHGNKVLAVEEIYSEWIDPKKNK
;
A
#
# COMPACT_ATOMS: atom_id res chain seq x y z
N MET A 1 -18.16 53.51 13.11
CA MET A 1 -16.84 52.87 12.96
C MET A 1 -17.12 51.42 12.63
N ALA A 2 -16.78 50.95 11.42
CA ALA A 2 -16.97 49.56 11.06
C ALA A 2 -15.81 48.77 11.68
N GLU A 3 -16.12 47.92 12.65
CA GLU A 3 -15.15 47.03 13.26
C GLU A 3 -14.56 46.13 12.16
N GLU A 4 -13.25 46.20 11.96
CA GLU A 4 -12.56 45.42 10.93
C GLU A 4 -12.75 43.92 11.22
N PRO A 5 -13.11 43.11 10.21
CA PRO A 5 -13.33 41.68 10.41
C PRO A 5 -12.02 41.02 10.82
N SER A 6 -11.99 40.45 12.04
CA SER A 6 -10.85 39.68 12.53
C SER A 6 -10.78 38.35 11.80
N PHE A 7 -9.71 38.17 11.00
CA PHE A 7 -9.43 36.87 10.40
C PHE A 7 -9.02 35.87 11.50
N PRO A 8 -9.49 34.62 11.42
CA PRO A 8 -9.02 33.57 12.32
C PRO A 8 -7.50 33.37 12.13
N PRO A 9 -6.76 33.03 13.21
CA PRO A 9 -5.34 32.76 13.10
C PRO A 9 -5.11 31.60 12.13
N LEU A 10 -4.21 31.79 11.17
CA LEU A 10 -3.78 30.72 10.28
C LEU A 10 -3.04 29.66 11.11
N PRO A 11 -3.29 28.36 10.88
CA PRO A 11 -2.54 27.30 11.56
C PRO A 11 -1.07 27.33 11.13
N ASP A 12 -0.16 27.17 12.10
CA ASP A 12 1.28 27.04 11.87
C ASP A 12 1.60 25.88 10.93
N ILE A 13 2.37 26.16 9.88
CA ILE A 13 2.74 25.19 8.83
C ILE A 13 3.51 23.99 9.41
N GLY A 14 4.20 24.18 10.53
CA GLY A 14 4.94 23.14 11.26
C GLY A 14 4.06 21.99 11.78
N ASP A 15 2.86 22.28 12.27
CA ASP A 15 1.91 21.29 12.80
C ASP A 15 1.36 20.35 11.70
N ILE A 16 1.40 20.81 10.46
CA ILE A 16 0.87 20.11 9.28
C ILE A 16 1.90 19.12 8.73
N LEU A 17 3.19 19.49 8.79
CA LEU A 17 4.31 18.65 8.34
C LEU A 17 4.59 17.47 9.29
N ASP A 18 4.38 17.63 10.61
CA ASP A 18 4.55 16.54 11.58
C ASP A 18 3.54 15.39 11.37
N ARG A 19 2.33 15.70 10.89
CA ARG A 19 1.31 14.69 10.57
C ARG A 19 1.69 13.85 9.35
N LYS A 20 2.27 14.46 8.31
CA LYS A 20 2.66 13.76 7.07
C LYS A 20 3.82 12.79 7.25
N LYS A 21 4.73 13.03 8.21
CA LYS A 21 5.85 12.12 8.50
C LYS A 21 5.44 10.78 9.11
N ARG A 22 4.19 10.65 9.57
CA ARG A 22 3.73 9.43 10.25
C ARG A 22 3.29 8.33 9.30
N PHE A 23 2.93 8.67 8.06
CA PHE A 23 2.41 7.68 7.13
C PHE A 23 3.56 6.86 6.55
N ILE A 24 3.60 5.57 6.88
CA ILE A 24 4.58 4.65 6.32
C ILE A 24 3.96 4.03 5.06
N PRO A 25 4.60 4.15 3.88
CA PRO A 25 4.10 3.53 2.66
C PRO A 25 4.32 2.02 2.76
N LYS A 26 3.25 1.25 3.03
CA LYS A 26 3.29 -0.21 2.94
C LYS A 26 3.00 -0.62 1.51
N LYS A 27 3.98 -1.24 0.86
CA LYS A 27 3.84 -1.78 -0.48
C LYS A 27 3.36 -3.23 -0.40
N THR A 28 2.29 -3.52 -1.12
CA THR A 28 1.68 -4.86 -1.19
C THR A 28 1.64 -5.29 -2.65
N SER A 29 2.01 -6.53 -2.90
CA SER A 29 1.89 -7.18 -4.21
C SER A 29 0.80 -8.24 -4.14
N VAL A 30 -0.11 -8.22 -5.11
CA VAL A 30 -1.14 -9.23 -5.32
C VAL A 30 -0.65 -10.19 -6.38
N LEU A 31 -0.64 -11.46 -6.00
CA LEU A 31 -0.34 -12.55 -6.89
C LEU A 31 -1.64 -13.24 -7.28
N LYS A 32 -1.70 -13.69 -8.53
CA LYS A 32 -2.81 -14.43 -9.10
C LYS A 32 -2.32 -15.71 -9.73
N CYS A 33 -2.99 -16.80 -9.40
CA CYS A 33 -2.80 -18.07 -10.08
C CYS A 33 -3.49 -18.04 -11.45
N LYS A 34 -2.79 -18.44 -12.51
CA LYS A 34 -3.36 -18.52 -13.87
C LYS A 34 -4.24 -19.75 -14.09
N GLU A 35 -4.15 -20.76 -13.25
CA GLU A 35 -4.96 -21.98 -13.37
C GLU A 35 -6.27 -21.89 -12.59
N CYS A 36 -6.20 -21.67 -11.27
CA CYS A 36 -7.38 -21.62 -10.41
C CYS A 36 -7.95 -20.22 -10.19
N ASN A 37 -7.31 -19.16 -10.74
CA ASN A 37 -7.69 -17.76 -10.54
C ASN A 37 -7.67 -17.24 -9.09
N THR A 38 -7.13 -18.00 -8.14
CA THR A 38 -6.99 -17.55 -6.74
C THR A 38 -6.02 -16.37 -6.66
N LYS A 39 -6.41 -15.33 -5.92
CA LYS A 39 -5.59 -14.16 -5.62
C LYS A 39 -5.10 -14.19 -4.17
N TYR A 40 -3.88 -13.75 -3.95
CA TYR A 40 -3.31 -13.65 -2.61
C TYR A 40 -2.41 -12.43 -2.51
N SER A 41 -2.55 -11.72 -1.40
CA SER A 41 -1.76 -10.53 -1.08
C SER A 41 -0.53 -10.93 -0.28
N ARG A 42 0.63 -10.42 -0.69
CA ARG A 42 1.88 -10.54 0.04
C ARG A 42 2.58 -9.19 0.14
N GLU A 43 3.48 -9.06 1.11
CA GLU A 43 4.35 -7.90 1.21
C GLU A 43 5.23 -7.80 -0.03
N PHE A 44 5.34 -6.59 -0.57
CA PHE A 44 6.14 -6.34 -1.76
C PHE A 44 7.61 -6.69 -1.49
N ARG A 45 8.19 -7.52 -2.36
CA ARG A 45 9.62 -7.84 -2.35
C ARG A 45 10.32 -7.05 -3.45
N GLU A 46 11.57 -6.67 -3.19
CA GLU A 46 12.38 -5.96 -4.18
C GLU A 46 12.57 -6.85 -5.42
N GLY A 47 12.22 -6.31 -6.59
CA GLY A 47 12.21 -7.05 -7.85
C GLY A 47 10.87 -7.68 -8.24
N ASP A 48 9.79 -7.49 -7.49
CA ASP A 48 8.43 -7.76 -7.96
C ASP A 48 8.00 -6.71 -8.99
N TYR A 49 7.46 -7.17 -10.12
CA TYR A 49 6.88 -6.32 -11.16
C TYR A 49 5.60 -6.98 -11.68
N ILE A 50 4.68 -6.18 -12.20
CA ILE A 50 3.40 -6.66 -12.75
C ILE A 50 3.68 -7.65 -13.90
N PHE A 51 2.96 -8.76 -13.94
CA PHE A 51 3.17 -9.90 -14.84
C PHE A 51 4.43 -10.74 -14.60
N LYS A 52 5.22 -10.48 -13.54
CA LYS A 52 6.31 -11.37 -13.14
C LYS A 52 5.74 -12.75 -12.81
N LYS A 53 6.28 -13.79 -13.45
CA LYS A 53 6.02 -15.19 -13.08
C LYS A 53 6.84 -15.53 -11.86
N ILE A 54 6.20 -16.13 -10.86
CA ILE A 54 6.87 -16.63 -9.66
C ILE A 54 7.15 -18.12 -9.91
N ASP A 55 8.43 -18.43 -10.12
CA ASP A 55 8.89 -19.80 -10.31
C ASP A 55 9.21 -20.52 -8.99
N ASP A 56 9.45 -19.76 -7.91
CA ASP A 56 9.87 -20.27 -6.60
C ASP A 56 8.71 -20.68 -5.67
N GLU A 57 7.46 -20.41 -6.04
CA GLU A 57 6.29 -20.57 -5.17
C GLU A 57 5.21 -21.37 -5.91
N GLU A 58 4.58 -22.30 -5.21
CA GLU A 58 3.44 -23.09 -5.71
C GLU A 58 2.11 -22.44 -5.29
N CYS A 59 1.07 -22.65 -6.09
CA CYS A 59 -0.25 -22.17 -5.72
C CYS A 59 -0.78 -22.97 -4.51
N ARG A 60 -1.21 -22.28 -3.45
CA ARG A 60 -1.76 -22.94 -2.24
C ARG A 60 -3.05 -23.73 -2.48
N GLU A 61 -3.74 -23.48 -3.59
CA GLU A 61 -5.04 -24.11 -3.88
C GLU A 61 -4.93 -25.22 -4.92
N CYS A 62 -4.27 -24.97 -6.06
CA CYS A 62 -4.12 -25.98 -7.10
C CYS A 62 -2.78 -26.74 -7.06
N HIS A 63 -1.86 -26.36 -6.17
CA HIS A 63 -0.49 -26.91 -6.10
C HIS A 63 0.29 -26.84 -7.43
N GLY A 64 -0.16 -25.97 -8.35
CA GLY A 64 0.51 -25.74 -9.62
C GLY A 64 1.85 -25.05 -9.38
N ASN A 65 2.90 -25.56 -10.02
CA ASN A 65 4.23 -24.95 -10.04
C ASN A 65 4.32 -23.90 -11.15
N LYS A 66 4.93 -22.74 -10.89
CA LYS A 66 5.17 -21.68 -11.89
C LYS A 66 3.90 -21.07 -12.51
N VAL A 67 2.75 -21.25 -11.87
CA VAL A 67 1.44 -20.77 -12.35
C VAL A 67 1.07 -19.39 -11.80
N LEU A 68 1.89 -18.89 -10.88
CA LEU A 68 1.65 -17.67 -10.13
C LEU A 68 2.26 -16.48 -10.86
N ALA A 69 1.48 -15.41 -11.02
CA ALA A 69 1.96 -14.16 -11.59
C ALA A 69 1.51 -12.96 -10.75
N VAL A 70 2.35 -11.94 -10.67
CA VAL A 70 1.97 -10.66 -10.02
C VAL A 70 0.92 -9.97 -10.88
N GLU A 71 -0.26 -9.71 -10.33
CA GLU A 71 -1.36 -9.01 -11.03
C GLU A 71 -1.36 -7.52 -10.69
N GLU A 72 -1.14 -7.17 -9.42
CA GLU A 72 -1.29 -5.80 -8.94
C GLU A 72 -0.20 -5.48 -7.90
N ILE A 73 0.33 -4.26 -7.92
CA ILE A 73 1.23 -3.75 -6.88
C ILE A 73 0.69 -2.39 -6.47
N TYR A 74 0.38 -2.24 -5.19
CA TYR A 74 -0.17 -1.00 -4.66
C TYR A 74 0.53 -0.60 -3.36
N SER A 75 0.48 0.68 -3.04
CA SER A 75 1.03 1.24 -1.81
C SER A 75 -0.09 1.87 -0.99
N GLU A 76 -0.23 1.44 0.25
CA GLU A 76 -1.15 2.04 1.21
C GLU A 76 -0.36 2.86 2.23
N TRP A 77 -0.92 4.02 2.59
CA TRP A 77 -0.38 4.85 3.66
C TRP A 77 -0.97 4.36 5.00
N ILE A 78 -0.14 3.75 5.84
CA ILE A 78 -0.58 3.23 7.14
C ILE A 78 -0.23 4.24 8.23
N ASP A 79 -1.23 4.64 9.01
CA ASP A 79 -1.07 5.40 10.24
C ASP A 79 -0.61 4.49 11.40
N PRO A 80 0.61 4.66 11.93
CA PRO A 80 1.15 3.81 13.01
C PRO A 80 0.40 3.97 14.34
N LYS A 81 -0.46 5.00 14.48
CA LYS A 81 -1.23 5.28 15.71
C LYS A 81 -2.52 4.46 15.85
N LYS A 82 -2.93 3.69 14.85
CA LYS A 82 -4.20 2.94 14.88
C LYS A 82 -4.10 1.54 15.53
N ASN A 83 -2.87 1.07 15.81
CA ASN A 83 -2.62 -0.21 16.50
C ASN A 83 -2.16 0.01 17.95
N LYS A 84 -2.99 0.66 18.78
CA LYS A 84 -2.77 0.69 20.24
C LYS A 84 -4.04 0.32 20.98
#